data_AF-A0A2V2DEF5-F1
#
_entry.id   AF-A0A2V2DEF5-F1
#
_cell.length_a   1.000
_cell.length_b   1.000
_cell.length_c   1.000
_cell.angle_alpha   90.00
_cell.angle_beta   90.00
_cell.angle_gamma   90.00
#
_symmetry.space_group_name_H-M   'P 1'
#
loop_
_entity.id
_entity.type
_entity.pdbx_description
1 polymer ?
#
loop_
_entity_poly.entity_id
_entity_poly.type
_entity_poly.pdbx_seq_one_letter_code
_entity_poly.pdbx_strand_id
1 'polypeptide(L)'
;MKSNLTYTMAFWLIRLWLAARAIGTGLTKFWGTEKVLSPERLQELKDAGDFTDAAIKSITNLEGRDVQILSFDYYHGLPDSGPMSMEAFTSNPLMPSFMVGPYASALGFALIGLGLALLLGICSRVTLFLMGLLYVSLTWGFIILEPTMGSASAAGIAYMGVHLILIIGGLMLADYNKFELLGCKRFGFCKCCGEK
;
A
#
# COMPACT_ATOMS: atom_id res chain seq x y z
N MET A 1 8.28 -39.61 0.11
CA MET A 1 8.90 -38.40 0.69
C MET A 1 8.82 -37.20 -0.27
N LYS A 2 7.64 -36.94 -0.86
CA LYS A 2 7.35 -35.81 -1.75
C LYS A 2 6.12 -35.10 -1.19
N SER A 3 6.31 -34.15 -0.29
CA SER A 3 5.21 -33.33 0.23
C SER A 3 5.73 -32.00 0.78
N ASN A 4 6.83 -31.98 1.52
CA ASN A 4 7.25 -30.75 2.19
C ASN A 4 7.84 -29.65 1.28
N LEU A 5 8.49 -29.99 0.16
CA LEU A 5 9.10 -28.98 -0.71
C LEU A 5 8.05 -28.21 -1.52
N THR A 6 7.07 -28.90 -2.10
CA THR A 6 6.00 -28.29 -2.89
C THR A 6 5.18 -27.30 -2.07
N TYR A 7 4.79 -27.66 -0.83
CA TYR A 7 4.05 -26.75 0.04
C TYR A 7 4.90 -25.56 0.49
N THR A 8 6.20 -25.75 0.77
CA THR A 8 7.10 -24.63 1.06
C THR A 8 7.23 -23.69 -0.14
N MET A 9 7.37 -24.20 -1.37
CA MET A 9 7.43 -23.37 -2.58
C MET A 9 6.12 -22.63 -2.83
N ALA A 10 4.97 -23.29 -2.65
CA ALA A 10 3.65 -22.66 -2.79
C ALA A 10 3.44 -21.54 -1.77
N PHE A 11 3.86 -21.75 -0.51
CA PHE A 11 3.82 -20.71 0.51
C PHE A 11 4.68 -19.51 0.13
N TRP A 12 5.89 -19.75 -0.37
CA TRP A 12 6.79 -18.68 -0.80
C TRP A 12 6.23 -17.85 -1.95
N LEU A 13 5.58 -18.48 -2.93
CA LEU A 13 4.92 -17.75 -4.03
C LEU A 13 3.83 -16.82 -3.50
N ILE A 14 2.96 -17.33 -2.62
CA ILE A 14 1.89 -16.53 -2.01
C ILE A 14 2.48 -15.40 -1.16
N ARG A 15 3.51 -15.69 -0.35
CA ARG A 15 4.17 -14.73 0.52
C ARG A 15 4.83 -13.60 -0.27
N LEU A 16 5.60 -13.93 -1.30
CA LEU A 16 6.25 -12.95 -2.17
C LEU A 16 5.23 -12.11 -2.92
N TRP A 17 4.19 -12.75 -3.47
CA TRP A 17 3.12 -12.04 -4.18
C TRP A 17 2.41 -11.02 -3.27
N LEU A 18 1.93 -11.47 -2.11
CA LEU A 18 1.21 -10.62 -1.16
C LEU A 18 2.10 -9.50 -0.63
N ALA A 19 3.34 -9.81 -0.24
CA ALA A 19 4.26 -8.81 0.30
C ALA A 19 4.68 -7.78 -0.75
N ALA A 20 5.09 -8.22 -1.95
CA ALA A 20 5.50 -7.32 -3.03
C ALA A 20 4.35 -6.40 -3.44
N ARG A 21 3.13 -6.93 -3.54
CA ARG A 21 1.96 -6.11 -3.87
C ARG A 21 1.68 -5.09 -2.78
N ALA A 22 1.68 -5.50 -1.51
CA ALA A 22 1.43 -4.63 -0.38
C ALA A 22 2.42 -3.47 -0.31
N ILE A 23 3.71 -3.79 -0.38
CA ILE A 23 4.80 -2.81 -0.36
C ILE A 23 4.66 -1.89 -1.57
N GLY A 24 4.46 -2.44 -2.77
CA GLY A 24 4.26 -1.65 -3.99
C GLY A 24 3.11 -0.66 -3.86
N THR A 25 1.93 -1.13 -3.43
CA THR A 25 0.74 -0.28 -3.22
C THR A 25 0.90 0.72 -2.08
N GLY A 26 1.71 0.40 -1.08
CA GLY A 26 2.02 1.31 0.01
C GLY A 26 2.97 2.41 -0.46
N LEU A 27 4.00 2.06 -1.24
CA LEU A 27 4.95 3.02 -1.82
C LEU A 27 4.28 3.97 -2.81
N THR A 28 3.27 3.52 -3.55
CA THR A 28 2.51 4.42 -4.45
C THR A 28 1.79 5.54 -3.69
N LYS A 29 1.63 5.44 -2.36
CA LYS A 29 1.04 6.49 -1.52
C LYS A 29 2.03 7.60 -1.14
N PHE A 30 3.30 7.41 -1.45
CA PHE A 30 4.38 8.38 -1.25
C PHE A 30 4.86 8.97 -2.59
N TRP A 31 4.13 8.73 -3.68
CA TRP A 31 4.45 9.28 -4.98
C TRP A 31 3.98 10.74 -5.05
N GLY A 32 4.94 11.63 -5.28
CA GLY A 32 4.68 13.02 -5.64
C GLY A 32 5.13 13.30 -7.07
N THR A 33 4.51 14.27 -7.71
CA THR A 33 4.99 14.85 -8.97
C THR A 33 5.68 16.16 -8.66
N GLU A 34 7.00 16.19 -8.83
CA GLU A 34 7.75 17.44 -8.87
C GLU A 34 8.01 17.83 -10.32
N LYS A 35 7.75 19.11 -10.64
CA LYS A 35 8.13 19.69 -11.91
C LYS A 35 9.63 19.96 -11.90
N VAL A 36 10.41 19.08 -12.52
CA VAL A 36 11.85 19.28 -12.66
C VAL A 36 12.13 19.96 -13.99
N LEU A 37 12.91 21.04 -13.94
CA LEU A 37 13.34 21.81 -15.11
C LEU A 37 14.35 20.98 -15.95
N SER A 38 14.24 21.01 -17.28
CA SER A 38 15.14 20.27 -18.17
C SER A 38 16.62 20.67 -17.95
N PRO A 39 17.60 19.73 -18.00
CA PRO A 39 19.02 20.03 -17.81
C PRO A 39 19.56 21.11 -18.77
N GLU A 40 19.00 21.26 -19.97
CA GLU A 40 19.39 22.33 -20.90
C GLU A 40 19.01 23.73 -20.37
N ARG A 41 17.86 23.87 -19.68
CA ARG A 41 17.38 25.15 -19.13
C ARG A 41 17.98 25.48 -17.77
N LEU A 42 18.38 24.45 -17.01
CA LEU A 42 19.21 24.60 -15.81
C LEU A 42 20.58 25.19 -16.17
N GLN A 43 21.15 24.81 -17.32
CA GLN A 43 22.39 25.37 -17.82
C GLN A 43 22.20 26.82 -18.30
N GLU A 44 21.13 27.12 -19.05
CA GLU A 44 20.81 28.50 -19.46
C GLU A 44 20.59 29.46 -18.27
N LEU A 45 19.94 29.03 -17.19
CA LEU A 45 19.77 29.83 -15.97
C LEU A 45 21.10 30.05 -15.23
N LYS A 46 22.00 29.06 -15.27
CA LYS A 46 23.34 29.15 -14.67
C LYS A 46 24.24 30.11 -15.44
N ASP A 47 24.11 30.11 -16.77
CA ASP A 47 24.88 30.97 -17.67
C ASP A 47 24.34 32.41 -17.70
N ALA A 48 23.03 32.60 -17.45
CA ALA A 48 22.40 33.92 -17.33
C ALA A 48 22.70 34.66 -16.01
N GLY A 49 23.25 33.98 -14.99
CA GLY A 49 23.66 34.58 -13.71
C GLY A 49 22.52 35.17 -12.87
N ASP A 50 21.26 34.96 -13.25
CA ASP A 50 20.10 35.62 -12.65
C ASP A 50 19.39 34.67 -11.67
N PHE A 51 19.92 34.61 -10.44
CA PHE A 51 19.26 33.96 -9.29
C PHE A 51 18.41 34.97 -8.49
N THR A 52 17.75 35.92 -9.16
CA THR A 52 16.87 36.85 -8.45
C THR A 52 15.49 36.22 -8.18
N ASP A 53 14.83 36.57 -7.07
CA ASP A 53 13.53 36.01 -6.63
C ASP A 53 12.41 36.08 -7.69
N ALA A 54 12.54 36.97 -8.69
CA ALA A 54 11.64 37.08 -9.83
C ALA A 54 11.80 35.95 -10.87
N ALA A 55 13.01 35.43 -11.07
CA ALA A 55 13.30 34.29 -11.93
C ALA A 55 12.80 32.98 -11.30
N ILE A 56 12.89 32.86 -9.97
CA ILE A 56 12.27 31.76 -9.21
C ILE A 56 10.74 31.79 -9.37
N LYS A 57 10.13 32.98 -9.45
CA LYS A 57 8.70 33.13 -9.73
C LYS A 57 8.33 32.80 -11.18
N SER A 58 9.18 33.04 -12.17
CA SER A 58 8.91 32.62 -13.56
C SER A 58 9.10 31.10 -13.79
N ILE A 59 9.84 30.41 -12.91
CA ILE A 59 9.89 28.93 -12.85
C ILE A 59 8.52 28.32 -12.47
N THR A 60 7.65 29.05 -11.74
CA THR A 60 6.37 28.49 -11.24
C THR A 60 5.30 28.22 -12.31
N ASN A 61 5.47 28.69 -13.56
CA ASN A 61 4.43 28.61 -14.60
C ASN A 61 4.82 27.84 -15.88
N LEU A 62 5.88 27.03 -15.89
CA LEU A 62 6.34 26.35 -17.12
C LEU A 62 6.36 24.83 -16.98
N GLU A 63 5.94 24.15 -18.07
CA GLU A 63 5.93 22.69 -18.29
C GLU A 63 7.31 22.06 -18.01
N GLY A 64 7.58 21.76 -16.75
CA GLY A 64 8.66 20.85 -16.35
C GLY A 64 8.28 19.41 -16.67
N ARG A 65 9.26 18.51 -16.81
CA ARG A 65 8.96 17.07 -16.77
C ARG A 65 8.43 16.75 -15.38
N ASP A 66 7.24 16.18 -15.30
CA ASP A 66 6.73 15.60 -14.07
C ASP A 66 7.60 14.38 -13.73
N VAL A 67 8.54 14.56 -12.80
CA VAL A 67 9.35 13.46 -12.30
C VAL A 67 8.60 12.88 -11.09
N GLN A 68 8.28 11.59 -11.17
CA GLN A 68 7.71 10.87 -10.03
C GLN A 68 8.81 10.72 -8.97
N ILE A 69 8.65 11.42 -7.86
CA ILE A 69 9.55 11.35 -6.73
C ILE A 69 8.89 10.59 -5.58
N LEU A 70 9.71 9.91 -4.80
CA LEU A 70 9.29 9.22 -3.58
C LEU A 70 9.78 10.05 -2.39
N SER A 71 8.87 10.78 -1.73
CA SER A 71 9.19 11.50 -0.49
C SER A 71 8.06 11.32 0.53
N PHE A 72 8.43 11.41 1.80
CA PHE A 72 7.49 11.43 2.92
C PHE A 72 6.59 12.68 2.89
N ASP A 73 7.03 13.76 2.25
CA ASP A 73 6.29 15.01 2.13
C ASP A 73 5.04 14.89 1.23
N TYR A 74 5.03 13.91 0.32
CA TYR A 74 3.91 13.63 -0.59
C TYR A 74 3.02 12.49 -0.09
N TYR A 75 3.06 12.18 1.20
CA TYR A 75 2.24 11.08 1.72
C TYR A 75 0.75 11.41 1.65
N HIS A 76 0.04 10.71 0.77
CA HIS A 76 -1.41 10.77 0.67
C HIS A 76 -2.01 9.35 0.69
N GLY A 77 -2.75 9.01 1.74
CA GLY A 77 -3.42 7.70 1.83
C GLY A 77 -4.50 7.52 0.77
N LEU A 78 -5.21 8.60 0.47
CA LEU A 78 -6.25 8.71 -0.55
C LEU A 78 -5.87 9.84 -1.52
N PRO A 79 -6.20 9.72 -2.81
CA PRO A 79 -5.93 10.79 -3.78
C PRO A 79 -6.70 12.07 -3.44
N ASP A 80 -6.08 13.22 -3.75
CA ASP A 80 -6.65 14.55 -3.47
C ASP A 80 -7.93 14.84 -4.26
N SER A 81 -8.13 14.17 -5.39
CA SER A 81 -9.31 14.32 -6.24
C SER A 81 -9.79 12.99 -6.82
N GLY A 82 -11.07 12.94 -7.17
CA GLY A 82 -11.71 11.77 -7.79
C GLY A 82 -12.59 10.97 -6.82
N PRO A 83 -13.15 9.85 -7.28
CA PRO A 83 -14.15 9.09 -6.54
C PRO A 83 -13.57 8.34 -5.33
N MET A 84 -12.24 8.24 -5.20
CA MET A 84 -11.55 7.66 -4.04
C MET A 84 -10.97 8.74 -3.11
N SER A 85 -11.46 9.97 -3.18
CA SER A 85 -10.98 11.08 -2.36
C SER A 85 -11.63 11.11 -0.97
N MET A 86 -11.03 11.89 -0.07
CA MET A 86 -11.60 12.14 1.26
C MET A 86 -13.04 12.66 1.17
N GLU A 87 -13.31 13.57 0.23
CA GLU A 87 -14.63 14.17 0.01
C GLU A 87 -15.67 13.11 -0.38
N ALA A 88 -15.32 12.21 -1.30
CA ALA A 88 -16.19 11.13 -1.75
C ALA A 88 -16.59 10.19 -0.60
N PHE A 89 -15.67 9.91 0.33
CA PHE A 89 -15.99 9.10 1.51
C PHE A 89 -16.83 9.85 2.55
N THR A 90 -16.52 11.13 2.80
CA THR A 90 -17.26 11.94 3.79
C THR A 90 -18.67 12.32 3.34
N SER A 91 -18.94 12.32 2.04
CA SER A 91 -20.29 12.57 1.50
C SER A 91 -21.23 11.36 1.62
N ASN A 92 -20.69 10.17 1.93
CA ASN A 92 -21.49 8.98 2.11
C ASN A 92 -21.97 8.84 3.57
N PRO A 93 -23.28 8.69 3.85
CA PRO A 93 -23.82 8.58 5.21
C PRO A 93 -23.29 7.37 6.01
N LEU A 94 -22.72 6.36 5.34
CA LEU A 94 -22.13 5.19 6.00
C LEU A 94 -20.71 5.42 6.53
N MET A 95 -20.04 6.52 6.16
CA MET A 95 -18.67 6.82 6.59
C MET A 95 -18.60 8.13 7.37
N PRO A 96 -18.52 8.08 8.71
CA PRO A 96 -18.36 9.29 9.49
C PRO A 96 -16.95 9.87 9.28
N SER A 97 -16.86 11.19 9.15
CA SER A 97 -15.62 11.91 8.84
C SER A 97 -14.49 11.64 9.84
N PHE A 98 -14.81 11.33 11.10
CA PHE A 98 -13.81 10.99 12.12
C PHE A 98 -13.06 9.68 11.83
N MET A 99 -13.64 8.74 11.07
CA MET A 99 -13.00 7.47 10.73
C MET A 99 -12.10 7.58 9.49
N VAL A 100 -12.46 8.44 8.55
CA VAL A 100 -11.78 8.55 7.25
C VAL A 100 -10.37 9.13 7.41
N GLY A 101 -10.20 10.16 8.24
CA GLY A 101 -8.91 10.82 8.50
C GLY A 101 -7.82 9.86 9.00
N PRO A 102 -8.03 9.19 10.16
CA PRO A 102 -7.07 8.22 10.69
C PRO A 102 -6.81 7.07 9.71
N TYR A 103 -7.85 6.57 9.04
CA TYR A 103 -7.71 5.47 8.09
C TYR A 103 -6.83 5.86 6.89
N ALA A 104 -7.06 7.02 6.29
CA ALA A 104 -6.23 7.55 5.22
C ALA A 104 -4.77 7.73 5.68
N SER A 105 -4.56 8.30 6.86
CA SER A 105 -3.21 8.49 7.40
C SER A 105 -2.48 7.17 7.68
N ALA A 106 -3.18 6.12 8.08
CA ALA A 106 -2.56 4.85 8.46
C ALA A 106 -2.37 3.90 7.27
N LEU A 107 -3.14 4.03 6.19
CA LEU A 107 -3.24 3.04 5.11
C LEU A 107 -1.89 2.68 4.47
N GLY A 108 -1.09 3.66 4.07
CA GLY A 108 0.19 3.41 3.40
C GLY A 108 1.22 2.78 4.34
N PHE A 109 1.32 3.28 5.58
CA PHE A 109 2.19 2.69 6.61
C PHE A 109 1.75 1.28 6.98
N ALA A 110 0.45 1.00 7.06
CA ALA A 110 -0.08 -0.32 7.34
C ALA A 110 0.24 -1.31 6.21
N LEU A 111 0.10 -0.89 4.94
CA LEU A 111 0.45 -1.70 3.77
C LEU A 111 1.94 -2.03 3.70
N ILE A 112 2.82 -1.03 3.92
CA ILE A 112 4.27 -1.25 3.92
C ILE A 112 4.67 -2.09 5.13
N GLY A 113 4.17 -1.75 6.32
CA GLY A 113 4.51 -2.42 7.57
C GLY A 113 4.08 -3.89 7.58
N LEU A 114 2.83 -4.18 7.19
CA LEU A 114 2.34 -5.56 7.09
C LEU A 114 3.00 -6.31 5.93
N GLY A 115 3.28 -5.64 4.81
CA GLY A 115 4.01 -6.22 3.68
C GLY A 115 5.43 -6.64 4.06
N LEU A 116 6.17 -5.78 4.76
CA LEU A 116 7.51 -6.08 5.28
C LEU A 116 7.47 -7.15 6.38
N ALA A 117 6.51 -7.07 7.30
CA ALA A 117 6.33 -8.11 8.33
C ALA A 117 6.06 -9.48 7.70
N LEU A 118 5.28 -9.54 6.61
CA LEU A 118 5.01 -10.77 5.87
C LEU A 118 6.25 -11.25 5.12
N LEU A 119 7.00 -10.34 4.48
CA LEU A 119 8.22 -10.68 3.74
C LEU A 119 9.31 -11.20 4.66
N LEU A 120 9.51 -10.57 5.83
CA LEU A 120 10.46 -11.00 6.86
C LEU A 120 9.95 -12.22 7.65
N GLY A 121 8.65 -12.50 7.62
CA GLY A 121 8.06 -13.65 8.31
C GLY A 121 8.04 -13.45 9.82
N ILE A 122 7.74 -12.21 10.23
CA ILE A 122 7.49 -11.85 11.61
C ILE A 122 6.06 -12.28 11.92
N CYS A 123 5.90 -13.26 12.81
CA CYS A 123 4.59 -13.79 13.24
C CYS A 123 3.63 -14.01 12.05
N SER A 124 4.05 -14.82 11.08
CA SER A 124 3.40 -15.00 9.75
C SER A 124 1.88 -15.16 9.80
N ARG A 125 1.36 -15.96 10.76
CA ARG A 125 -0.09 -16.16 10.94
C ARG A 125 -0.84 -14.89 11.36
N VAL A 126 -0.31 -14.14 12.33
CA VAL A 126 -0.94 -12.89 12.78
C VAL A 126 -0.82 -11.84 11.69
N THR A 127 0.34 -11.75 11.05
CA THR A 127 0.54 -10.80 9.94
C THR A 127 -0.41 -11.09 8.78
N LEU A 128 -0.59 -12.35 8.38
CA LEU A 128 -1.57 -12.74 7.35
C LEU A 128 -3.01 -12.44 7.79
N PHE A 129 -3.35 -12.65 9.06
CA PHE A 129 -4.67 -12.31 9.59
C PHE A 129 -4.93 -10.80 9.56
N LEU A 130 -3.98 -9.99 10.06
CA LEU A 130 -4.07 -8.52 10.01
C LEU A 130 -4.11 -8.00 8.58
N MET A 131 -3.35 -8.62 7.68
CA MET A 131 -3.41 -8.33 6.24
C MET A 131 -4.78 -8.65 5.67
N GLY A 132 -5.37 -9.79 6.03
CA GLY A 132 -6.75 -10.14 5.65
C GLY A 132 -7.76 -9.11 6.13
N LEU A 133 -7.66 -8.67 7.39
CA LEU A 133 -8.54 -7.64 7.96
C LEU A 133 -8.40 -6.30 7.21
N LEU A 134 -7.18 -5.92 6.86
CA LEU A 134 -6.92 -4.74 6.05
C LEU A 134 -7.63 -4.87 4.69
N TYR A 135 -7.49 -5.99 3.97
CA TYR A 135 -8.14 -6.20 2.68
C TYR A 135 -9.68 -6.24 2.76
N VAL A 136 -10.23 -6.77 3.86
CA VAL A 136 -11.67 -6.70 4.13
C VAL A 136 -12.13 -5.24 4.28
N SER A 137 -11.38 -4.43 5.04
CA SER A 137 -11.65 -2.99 5.19
C SER A 137 -11.57 -2.25 3.85
N LEU A 138 -10.59 -2.56 2.99
CA LEU A 138 -10.50 -1.95 1.65
C LEU A 138 -11.71 -2.33 0.80
N THR A 139 -12.13 -3.59 0.83
CA THR A 139 -13.30 -4.07 0.08
C THR A 139 -14.56 -3.33 0.51
N TRP A 140 -14.72 -3.08 1.82
CA TRP A 140 -15.81 -2.26 2.34
C TRP A 140 -15.79 -0.83 1.77
N GLY A 141 -14.60 -0.23 1.66
CA GLY A 141 -14.43 1.07 1.01
C GLY A 141 -14.90 1.09 -0.45
N PHE A 142 -14.60 0.05 -1.23
CA PHE A 142 -15.09 -0.05 -2.62
C PHE A 142 -16.61 -0.25 -2.71
N ILE A 143 -17.23 -0.96 -1.75
CA ILE A 143 -18.69 -1.11 -1.69
C ILE A 143 -19.36 0.24 -1.42
N ILE A 144 -18.83 1.01 -0.46
CA ILE A 144 -19.35 2.36 -0.14
C ILE A 144 -19.26 3.28 -1.37
N LEU A 145 -18.21 3.16 -2.16
CA LEU A 145 -17.98 4.00 -3.34
C LEU A 145 -18.66 3.47 -4.61
N GLU A 146 -19.37 2.35 -4.56
CA GLU A 146 -20.06 1.77 -5.72
C GLU A 146 -20.98 2.77 -6.46
N PRO A 147 -21.80 3.60 -5.78
CA PRO A 147 -22.64 4.58 -6.47
C PRO A 147 -21.85 5.64 -7.25
N THR A 148 -20.61 5.90 -6.85
CA THR A 148 -19.74 6.95 -7.45
C THR A 148 -18.79 6.39 -8.51
N MET A 149 -18.35 5.13 -8.38
CA MET A 149 -17.38 4.49 -9.27
C MET A 149 -18.00 3.54 -10.30
N GLY A 150 -19.26 3.14 -10.13
CA GLY A 150 -19.95 2.24 -11.06
C GLY A 150 -19.19 0.93 -11.28
N SER A 151 -18.89 0.60 -12.54
CA SER A 151 -18.22 -0.67 -12.89
C SER A 151 -16.78 -0.79 -12.36
N ALA A 152 -16.12 0.32 -12.03
CA ALA A 152 -14.75 0.30 -11.52
C ALA A 152 -14.66 -0.23 -10.08
N SER A 153 -15.68 0.00 -9.24
CA SER A 153 -15.71 -0.55 -7.87
C SER A 153 -15.88 -2.07 -7.90
N ALA A 154 -16.71 -2.60 -8.80
CA ALA A 154 -16.93 -4.04 -8.94
C ALA A 154 -15.62 -4.79 -9.28
N ALA A 155 -14.81 -4.24 -10.19
CA ALA A 155 -13.49 -4.77 -10.48
C ALA A 155 -12.56 -4.71 -9.25
N GLY A 156 -12.58 -3.59 -8.53
CA GLY A 156 -11.84 -3.42 -7.27
C GLY A 156 -12.20 -4.48 -6.22
N ILE A 157 -13.49 -4.70 -5.99
CA ILE A 157 -14.02 -5.73 -5.07
C ILE A 157 -13.54 -7.12 -5.49
N ALA A 158 -13.65 -7.46 -6.78
CA ALA A 158 -13.21 -8.75 -7.29
C ALA A 158 -11.69 -8.96 -7.10
N TYR A 159 -10.87 -7.96 -7.45
CA TYR A 159 -9.42 -8.04 -7.25
C TYR A 159 -9.06 -8.20 -5.78
N MET A 160 -9.69 -7.45 -4.87
CA MET A 160 -9.45 -7.61 -3.43
C MET A 160 -9.91 -8.98 -2.92
N GLY A 161 -11.01 -9.51 -3.43
CA GLY A 161 -11.49 -10.87 -3.13
C GLY A 161 -10.48 -11.97 -3.48
N VAL A 162 -9.80 -11.86 -4.63
CA VAL A 162 -8.73 -12.80 -5.00
C VAL A 162 -7.59 -12.77 -3.99
N HIS A 163 -7.20 -11.58 -3.52
CA HIS A 163 -6.15 -11.47 -2.50
C HIS A 163 -6.59 -12.08 -1.17
N LEU A 164 -7.87 -11.94 -0.80
CA LEU A 164 -8.40 -12.58 0.41
C LEU A 164 -8.29 -14.11 0.32
N ILE A 165 -8.60 -14.70 -0.85
CA ILE A 165 -8.42 -16.14 -1.10
C ILE A 165 -6.93 -16.53 -1.00
N LEU A 166 -6.03 -15.73 -1.56
CA LEU A 166 -4.58 -15.96 -1.45
C LEU A 166 -4.10 -15.87 0.00
N ILE A 167 -4.64 -14.95 0.81
CA ILE A 167 -4.34 -14.82 2.24
C ILE A 167 -4.82 -16.06 3.00
N ILE A 168 -6.03 -16.56 2.71
CA ILE A 168 -6.54 -17.81 3.29
C ILE A 168 -5.64 -18.99 2.90
N GLY A 169 -5.23 -19.08 1.63
CA GLY A 169 -4.27 -20.07 1.17
C GLY A 169 -2.94 -19.96 1.91
N GLY A 170 -2.44 -18.75 2.12
CA GLY A 170 -1.25 -18.47 2.92
C GLY A 170 -1.41 -18.89 4.38
N LEU A 171 -2.56 -18.65 5.00
CA LEU A 171 -2.89 -19.07 6.37
C LEU A 171 -2.88 -20.60 6.51
N MET A 172 -3.45 -21.32 5.54
CA MET A 172 -3.44 -22.78 5.52
C MET A 172 -2.05 -23.37 5.28
N LEU A 173 -1.21 -22.67 4.50
CA LEU A 173 0.15 -23.11 4.19
C LEU A 173 1.20 -22.59 5.19
N ALA A 174 0.79 -21.79 6.18
CA ALA A 174 1.70 -21.16 7.15
C ALA A 174 2.54 -22.18 7.93
N ASP A 175 2.04 -23.41 8.09
CA ASP A 175 2.73 -24.51 8.79
C ASP A 175 3.97 -25.01 8.04
N TYR A 176 4.05 -24.77 6.73
CA TYR A 176 5.17 -25.18 5.88
C TYR A 176 6.23 -24.09 5.73
N ASN A 177 6.13 -23.01 6.51
CA ASN A 177 7.06 -21.90 6.48
C ASN A 177 8.37 -22.25 7.20
N LYS A 178 9.43 -22.50 6.43
CA LYS A 178 10.75 -22.87 6.97
C LYS A 178 11.63 -21.68 7.36
N PHE A 179 11.27 -20.47 6.93
CA PHE A 179 12.08 -19.26 7.12
C PHE A 179 11.25 -18.16 7.78
N GLU A 180 11.24 -18.17 9.10
CA GLU A 180 10.66 -17.12 9.95
C GLU A 180 11.78 -16.45 10.73
N LEU A 181 11.95 -15.13 10.55
CA LEU A 181 12.89 -14.35 11.37
C LEU A 181 12.45 -14.30 12.84
N LEU A 182 11.13 -14.23 13.08
CA LEU A 182 10.53 -14.26 14.41
C LEU A 182 9.29 -15.15 14.40
N GLY A 183 9.49 -16.42 14.76
CA GLY A 183 8.41 -17.38 14.91
C GLY A 183 7.46 -17.05 16.07
N CYS A 184 6.18 -17.36 15.87
CA CYS A 184 5.09 -17.09 16.81
C CYS A 184 5.32 -17.64 18.23
N LYS A 185 6.12 -18.71 18.37
CA LYS A 185 6.50 -19.32 19.66
C LYS A 185 7.24 -18.39 20.63
N ARG A 186 7.76 -17.24 20.18
CA ARG A 186 8.60 -16.34 21.01
C ARG A 186 7.81 -15.21 21.69
N PHE A 187 6.55 -14.97 21.33
CA PHE A 187 5.72 -13.91 21.92
C PHE A 187 4.64 -14.50 22.83
N GLY A 188 4.69 -14.19 24.13
CA GLY A 188 3.76 -14.71 25.14
C GLY A 188 2.28 -14.35 24.96
N PHE A 189 1.95 -13.42 24.05
CA PHE A 189 0.57 -13.05 23.71
C PHE A 189 -0.04 -13.94 22.60
N CYS A 190 0.77 -14.77 21.93
CA CYS A 190 0.36 -15.56 20.79
C CYS A 190 0.28 -17.05 21.14
N LYS A 191 -0.83 -17.45 21.78
CA LYS A 191 -1.17 -18.87 22.07
C LYS A 191 -1.44 -19.72 20.81
N CYS A 192 -1.33 -19.14 19.61
CA CYS A 192 -1.64 -19.81 18.33
C CYS A 192 -0.71 -20.98 17.96
N CYS A 193 0.31 -21.28 18.77
CA CYS A 193 1.20 -22.45 18.64
C CYS A 193 1.09 -23.42 19.83
N GLY A 194 -0.08 -23.53 20.48
CA GLY A 194 -0.38 -24.68 21.34
C GLY A 194 -0.42 -25.96 20.53
N GLU A 195 0.26 -27.00 21.04
CA GLU A 195 0.53 -28.31 20.42
C GLU A 195 -0.56 -28.86 19.50
N LYS A 196 -0.14 -29.23 18.29
CA LYS A 196 -0.52 -30.49 17.64
C LYS A 196 0.74 -31.13 17.07
#